data_AF-A0A1G7VL03-F1
#
_entry.id   AF-A0A1G7VL03-F1
#
_cell.length_a   1.000
_cell.length_b   1.000
_cell.length_c   1.000
_cell.angle_alpha   90.00
_cell.angle_beta   90.00
_cell.angle_gamma   90.00
#
_symmetry.space_group_name_H-M   'P 1'
#
loop_
_entity.id
_entity.type
_entity.pdbx_description
1 polymer ?
#
loop_
_entity_poly.entity_id
_entity_poly.type
_entity_poly.pdbx_seq_one_letter_code
_entity_poly.pdbx_strand_id
1 'polypeptide(L)'
;MSLRAIGAGIGRTGTFSLHLGLSALLGQKCYHMLEVTQRPEHVSPWEQAFTEGSPPSGWESFFDGYGAAVGGPTSAFWRELQTVFPEALVVLSVRDTEEWWRSFSQTVVPVLERHLAHPEHADARIIELGHLTTVEHLTTAWSDETAAKAAYEAHNDEVRSLVPAERLVEWSPADGWGPLCRALDVPEPEEPFPHRNTTAELRAMAEL
;
A
#
# COMPACT_ATOMS: atom_id res chain seq x y z
N MET A 1 20.39 -2.64 3.44
CA MET A 1 20.15 -1.25 2.97
C MET A 1 18.85 -0.75 3.58
N SER A 2 18.66 0.56 3.76
CA SER A 2 17.49 1.13 4.44
C SER A 2 16.43 1.63 3.45
N LEU A 3 15.15 1.61 3.84
CA LEU A 3 14.07 2.21 3.06
C LEU A 3 14.26 3.73 2.96
N ARG A 4 14.02 4.28 1.77
CA ARG A 4 13.99 5.73 1.48
C ARG A 4 12.56 6.27 1.37
N ALA A 5 11.58 5.41 1.09
CA ALA A 5 10.17 5.78 1.02
C ALA A 5 9.26 4.68 1.57
N ILE A 6 8.29 5.06 2.39
CA ILE A 6 7.27 4.20 3.00
C ILE A 6 5.90 4.67 2.53
N GLY A 7 5.10 3.80 1.95
CA GLY A 7 3.74 4.12 1.50
C GLY A 7 2.74 3.91 2.62
N ALA A 8 2.07 4.98 3.04
CA ALA A 8 0.98 4.94 4.01
C ALA A 8 -0.41 4.85 3.34
N GLY A 9 -0.49 5.00 2.02
CA GLY A 9 -1.76 4.99 1.30
C GLY A 9 -2.47 3.63 1.28
N ILE A 10 -3.79 3.68 1.41
CA ILE A 10 -4.68 2.51 1.38
C ILE A 10 -4.76 1.95 -0.05
N GLY A 11 -5.08 0.67 -0.20
CA GLY A 11 -5.34 0.06 -1.50
C GLY A 11 -6.32 0.89 -2.36
N ARG A 12 -6.14 0.84 -3.68
CA ARG A 12 -6.93 1.58 -4.69
C ARG A 12 -6.69 3.10 -4.76
N THR A 13 -5.62 3.60 -4.15
CA THR A 13 -5.12 4.98 -4.29
C THR A 13 -3.96 5.12 -5.29
N GLY A 14 -3.73 4.10 -6.13
CA GLY A 14 -2.63 4.11 -7.11
C GLY A 14 -1.32 3.48 -6.63
N THR A 15 -1.35 2.71 -5.54
CA THR A 15 -0.18 2.08 -4.91
C THR A 15 0.70 1.27 -5.87
N PHE A 16 0.12 0.62 -6.89
CA PHE A 16 0.89 -0.14 -7.87
C PHE A 16 1.66 0.77 -8.84
N SER A 17 1.02 1.83 -9.33
CA SER A 17 1.70 2.87 -10.12
C SER A 17 2.81 3.53 -9.30
N LEU A 18 2.55 3.81 -8.01
CA LEU A 18 3.56 4.33 -7.07
C LEU A 18 4.73 3.36 -6.87
N HIS A 19 4.46 2.06 -6.73
CA HIS A 19 5.48 1.02 -6.65
C HIS A 19 6.43 1.05 -7.87
N LEU A 20 5.87 1.16 -9.08
CA LEU A 20 6.66 1.26 -10.31
C LEU A 20 7.47 2.56 -10.35
N GLY A 21 6.84 3.70 -10.00
CA GLY A 21 7.48 5.01 -9.97
C GLY A 21 8.65 5.07 -8.99
N LEU A 22 8.45 4.65 -7.74
CA LEU A 22 9.52 4.62 -6.72
C LEU A 22 10.64 3.64 -7.09
N SER A 23 10.31 2.50 -7.71
CA SER A 23 11.34 1.58 -8.18
C SER A 23 12.25 2.23 -9.22
N ALA A 24 11.67 3.00 -10.15
CA ALA A 24 12.41 3.73 -11.17
C ALA A 24 13.25 4.86 -10.57
N LEU A 25 12.67 5.71 -9.71
CA LEU A 25 13.37 6.86 -9.11
C LEU A 25 14.53 6.45 -8.20
N LEU A 26 14.39 5.34 -7.47
CA LEU A 26 15.40 4.89 -6.53
C LEU A 26 16.46 3.97 -7.17
N GLY A 27 16.19 3.43 -8.37
CA GLY A 27 17.02 2.39 -8.98
C GLY A 27 17.09 1.12 -8.12
N GLN A 28 16.07 0.88 -7.30
CA GLN A 28 16.00 -0.21 -6.31
C GLN A 28 14.60 -0.82 -6.30
N LYS A 29 14.45 -2.02 -5.74
CA LYS A 29 13.13 -2.65 -5.61
C LYS A 29 12.23 -1.84 -4.68
N CYS A 30 10.95 -1.72 -5.03
CA CYS A 30 9.90 -1.27 -4.13
C CYS A 30 9.05 -2.47 -3.68
N TYR A 31 8.90 -2.71 -2.38
CA TYR A 31 8.04 -3.77 -1.87
C TYR A 31 6.56 -3.44 -2.12
N HIS A 32 5.76 -4.42 -2.53
CA HIS A 32 4.31 -4.32 -2.74
C HIS A 32 3.66 -5.70 -2.52
N MET A 33 2.33 -5.78 -2.41
CA MET A 33 1.59 -7.05 -2.28
C MET A 33 1.98 -8.12 -3.32
N LEU A 34 2.47 -7.71 -4.49
CA LEU A 34 2.94 -8.61 -5.54
C LEU A 34 4.15 -9.44 -5.12
N GLU A 35 4.98 -8.92 -4.23
CA GLU A 35 6.10 -9.67 -3.65
C GLU A 35 5.56 -10.89 -2.90
N VAL A 36 4.44 -10.77 -2.17
CA VAL A 36 3.83 -11.89 -1.44
C VAL A 36 3.30 -12.95 -2.41
N THR A 37 2.77 -12.55 -3.56
CA THR A 37 2.34 -13.51 -4.61
C THR A 37 3.51 -14.23 -5.28
N GLN A 38 4.67 -13.58 -5.37
CA GLN A 38 5.87 -14.14 -6.01
C GLN A 38 6.79 -14.87 -5.01
N ARG A 39 6.63 -14.59 -3.72
CA ARG A 39 7.40 -15.12 -2.58
C ARG A 39 6.43 -15.52 -1.47
N PRO A 40 5.74 -16.67 -1.60
CA PRO A 40 4.79 -17.14 -0.59
C PRO A 40 5.41 -17.31 0.80
N GLU A 41 6.74 -17.45 0.90
CA GLU A 41 7.48 -17.47 2.17
C GLU A 41 7.38 -16.16 2.96
N HIS A 42 7.02 -15.03 2.31
CA HIS A 42 6.77 -13.76 2.99
C HIS A 42 5.40 -13.72 3.71
N VAL A 43 4.48 -14.66 3.43
CA VAL A 43 3.16 -14.67 4.07
C VAL A 43 3.29 -14.84 5.59
N SER A 44 4.06 -15.82 6.05
CA SER A 44 4.16 -16.12 7.49
C SER A 44 4.84 -15.01 8.32
N PRO A 45 5.89 -14.31 7.83
CA PRO A 45 6.39 -13.10 8.49
C PRO A 45 5.35 -11.98 8.62
N TRP A 46 4.49 -11.78 7.61
CA TRP A 46 3.42 -10.78 7.68
C TRP A 46 2.32 -11.16 8.66
N GLU A 47 1.87 -12.41 8.67
CA GLU A 47 0.90 -12.90 9.67
C GLU A 47 1.45 -12.72 11.10
N GLN A 48 2.74 -13.00 11.30
CA GLN A 48 3.41 -12.74 12.57
C GLN A 48 3.50 -11.24 12.88
N ALA A 49 3.76 -10.38 11.91
CA ALA A 49 3.73 -8.95 12.12
C ALA A 49 2.35 -8.44 12.56
N PHE A 50 1.25 -8.97 12.01
CA PHE A 50 -0.12 -8.63 12.43
C PHE A 50 -0.47 -9.10 13.85
N THR A 51 0.26 -10.06 14.40
CA THR A 51 0.02 -10.60 15.76
C THR A 51 0.98 -10.03 16.80
N GLU A 52 2.24 -9.82 16.42
CA GLU A 52 3.35 -9.44 17.32
C GLU A 52 3.86 -8.01 17.07
N GLY A 53 3.32 -7.28 16.08
CA GLY A 53 3.71 -5.91 15.72
C GLY A 53 4.99 -5.80 14.87
N SER A 54 5.68 -6.90 14.61
CA SER A 54 6.87 -6.92 13.74
C SER A 54 7.14 -8.32 13.19
N PRO A 55 7.82 -8.46 12.03
CA PRO A 55 8.23 -9.75 11.53
C PRO A 55 9.34 -10.32 12.44
N PRO A 56 9.51 -11.65 12.51
CA PRO A 56 10.49 -12.28 13.42
C PRO A 56 11.94 -11.82 13.20
N SER A 57 12.28 -11.43 11.98
CA SER A 57 13.60 -10.91 11.62
C SER A 57 13.82 -9.43 11.98
N GLY A 58 12.77 -8.73 12.40
CA GLY A 58 12.72 -7.27 12.45
C GLY A 58 12.56 -6.63 11.06
N TRP A 59 12.06 -5.40 11.05
CA TRP A 59 11.74 -4.67 9.81
C TRP A 59 12.97 -4.37 8.95
N GLU A 60 14.12 -4.04 9.55
CA GLU A 60 15.36 -3.76 8.81
C GLU A 60 15.82 -4.98 7.99
N SER A 61 15.83 -6.16 8.60
CA SER A 61 16.21 -7.40 7.90
C SER A 61 15.13 -7.83 6.90
N PHE A 62 13.86 -7.61 7.21
CA PHE A 62 12.76 -7.99 6.33
C PHE A 62 12.78 -7.22 5.01
N PHE A 63 13.12 -5.92 5.06
CA PHE A 63 13.20 -5.05 3.89
C PHE A 63 14.61 -4.94 3.28
N ASP A 64 15.55 -5.81 3.64
CA ASP A 64 16.87 -5.77 3.03
C ASP A 64 16.80 -5.96 1.51
N GLY A 65 17.51 -5.11 0.77
CA GLY A 65 17.47 -5.06 -0.69
C GLY A 65 16.30 -4.28 -1.31
N TYR A 66 15.39 -3.72 -0.51
CA TYR A 66 14.35 -2.81 -0.97
C TYR A 66 14.71 -1.35 -0.66
N GLY A 67 14.42 -0.44 -1.61
CA GLY A 67 14.59 1.01 -1.44
C GLY A 67 13.29 1.71 -1.02
N ALA A 68 12.14 1.08 -1.27
CA ALA A 68 10.84 1.59 -0.84
C ALA A 68 9.89 0.43 -0.52
N ALA A 69 8.78 0.71 0.16
CA ALA A 69 7.73 -0.27 0.41
C ALA A 69 6.37 0.44 0.44
N VAL A 70 5.41 0.01 -0.38
CA VAL A 70 4.10 0.68 -0.54
C VAL A 70 2.94 -0.31 -0.72
N GLY A 71 1.72 0.14 -0.44
CA GLY A 71 0.52 -0.70 -0.52
C GLY A 71 0.49 -1.77 0.57
N GLY A 72 -0.52 -2.64 0.49
CA GLY A 72 -0.66 -3.74 1.45
C GLY A 72 0.41 -4.81 1.28
N PRO A 73 0.86 -5.47 2.36
CA PRO A 73 0.51 -5.20 3.77
C PRO A 73 1.34 -4.09 4.43
N THR A 74 2.40 -3.59 3.79
CA THR A 74 3.30 -2.55 4.32
C THR A 74 2.56 -1.34 4.87
N SER A 75 1.55 -0.84 4.16
CA SER A 75 0.86 0.38 4.55
C SER A 75 0.20 0.25 5.92
N ALA A 76 -0.18 -0.95 6.38
CA ALA A 76 -0.75 -1.15 7.71
C ALA A 76 0.24 -0.84 8.84
N PHE A 77 1.55 -0.95 8.57
CA PHE A 77 2.63 -0.80 9.55
C PHE A 77 3.40 0.51 9.38
N TRP A 78 2.80 1.52 8.73
CA TRP A 78 3.50 2.76 8.41
C TRP A 78 4.02 3.49 9.66
N ARG A 79 3.36 3.34 10.82
CA ARG A 79 3.74 3.95 12.11
C ARG A 79 5.03 3.34 12.68
N GLU A 80 5.11 2.02 12.64
CA GLU A 80 6.27 1.24 13.05
C GLU A 80 7.43 1.53 12.09
N LEU A 81 7.15 1.51 10.79
CA LEU A 81 8.16 1.69 9.75
C LEU A 81 8.75 3.10 9.76
N GLN A 82 7.95 4.15 9.98
CA GLN A 82 8.51 5.51 10.06
C GLN A 82 9.43 5.70 11.29
N THR A 83 9.23 4.89 12.34
CA THR A 83 10.06 4.89 13.55
C THR A 83 11.36 4.12 13.31
N VAL A 84 11.28 2.96 12.66
CA VAL A 84 12.45 2.15 12.31
C VAL A 84 13.32 2.83 11.24
N PHE A 85 12.70 3.51 10.28
CA PHE A 85 13.36 4.22 9.20
C PHE A 85 13.09 5.73 9.30
N PRO A 86 13.74 6.45 10.23
CA PRO A 86 13.44 7.85 10.53
C PRO A 86 13.82 8.82 9.41
N GLU A 87 14.68 8.41 8.49
CA GLU A 87 15.09 9.21 7.32
C GLU A 87 14.22 8.94 6.08
N ALA A 88 13.34 7.94 6.13
CA ALA A 88 12.47 7.62 5.01
C ALA A 88 11.34 8.65 4.89
N LEU A 89 11.05 9.06 3.66
CA LEU A 89 9.82 9.78 3.35
C LEU A 89 8.61 8.88 3.62
N VAL A 90 7.51 9.46 4.08
CA VAL A 90 6.22 8.78 4.14
C VAL A 90 5.35 9.33 3.02
N VAL A 91 5.00 8.48 2.07
CA VAL A 91 4.18 8.82 0.91
C VAL A 91 2.73 8.41 1.20
N LEU A 92 1.87 9.39 1.39
CA LEU A 92 0.42 9.19 1.52
C LEU A 92 -0.20 9.29 0.13
N SER A 93 -0.44 8.13 -0.50
CA SER A 93 -1.17 8.11 -1.76
C SER A 93 -2.66 8.30 -1.52
N VAL A 94 -3.23 9.36 -2.10
CA VAL A 94 -4.62 9.78 -1.90
C VAL A 94 -5.42 9.74 -3.19
N ARG A 95 -6.73 9.62 -3.02
CA ARG A 95 -7.75 9.74 -4.03
C ARG A 95 -8.98 10.38 -3.42
N ASP A 96 -9.76 11.09 -4.23
CA ASP A 96 -11.11 11.53 -3.84
C ASP A 96 -11.90 10.36 -3.23
N THR A 97 -12.58 10.61 -2.12
CA THR A 97 -13.19 9.56 -1.30
C THR A 97 -14.34 8.86 -2.00
N GLU A 98 -15.12 9.59 -2.81
CA GLU A 98 -16.19 9.00 -3.62
C GLU A 98 -15.62 8.10 -4.72
N GLU A 99 -14.56 8.56 -5.39
CA GLU A 99 -13.89 7.75 -6.40
C GLU A 99 -13.14 6.54 -5.83
N TRP A 100 -12.50 6.71 -4.67
CA TRP A 100 -11.84 5.64 -3.95
C TRP A 100 -12.84 4.55 -3.60
N TRP A 101 -13.96 4.91 -2.95
CA TRP A 101 -15.00 3.96 -2.60
C TRP A 101 -15.54 3.23 -3.82
N ARG A 102 -15.82 3.95 -4.92
CA ARG A 102 -16.27 3.33 -6.16
C ARG A 102 -15.28 2.30 -6.68
N SER A 103 -13.97 2.57 -6.61
CA SER A 103 -12.95 1.59 -7.02
C SER A 103 -12.86 0.43 -6.03
N PHE A 104 -12.85 0.71 -4.74
CA PHE A 104 -12.70 -0.26 -3.66
C PHE A 104 -13.87 -1.25 -3.60
N SER A 105 -15.11 -0.75 -3.57
CA SER A 105 -16.33 -1.57 -3.59
C SER A 105 -16.46 -2.45 -4.83
N GLN A 106 -15.92 -2.01 -5.98
CA GLN A 106 -16.01 -2.78 -7.23
C GLN A 106 -14.87 -3.79 -7.43
N THR A 107 -13.81 -3.75 -6.62
CA THR A 107 -12.60 -4.56 -6.86
C THR A 107 -12.13 -5.34 -5.63
N VAL A 108 -12.13 -4.72 -4.45
CA VAL A 108 -11.63 -5.34 -3.21
C VAL A 108 -12.76 -6.04 -2.47
N VAL A 109 -13.90 -5.36 -2.28
CA VAL A 109 -15.04 -5.90 -1.51
C VAL A 109 -15.47 -7.29 -1.99
N PRO A 110 -15.70 -7.54 -3.29
CA PRO A 110 -16.18 -8.85 -3.75
C PRO A 110 -15.13 -9.97 -3.55
N VAL A 111 -13.84 -9.63 -3.57
CA VAL A 111 -12.75 -10.59 -3.33
C VAL A 111 -12.73 -10.99 -1.87
N LEU A 112 -12.84 -10.02 -0.96
CA LEU A 112 -12.84 -10.27 0.48
C LEU A 112 -14.11 -11.00 0.93
N GLU A 113 -15.29 -10.61 0.43
CA GLU A 113 -16.56 -11.31 0.73
C GLU A 113 -16.52 -12.78 0.28
N ARG A 114 -15.96 -13.05 -0.91
CA ARG A 114 -15.80 -14.42 -1.39
C ARG A 114 -14.88 -15.24 -0.50
N HIS A 115 -13.76 -14.67 -0.08
CA HIS A 115 -12.82 -15.33 0.82
C HIS A 115 -13.44 -15.65 2.17
N LEU A 116 -14.22 -14.72 2.76
CA LEU A 116 -14.94 -14.98 4.00
C LEU A 116 -16.01 -16.07 3.86
N ALA A 117 -16.65 -16.19 2.68
CA ALA A 117 -17.60 -17.26 2.40
C ALA A 117 -16.93 -18.62 2.13
N HIS A 118 -15.70 -18.61 1.60
CA HIS A 118 -14.96 -19.78 1.13
C HIS A 118 -13.46 -19.68 1.49
N PRO A 119 -13.09 -19.82 2.77
CA PRO A 119 -11.70 -19.63 3.22
C PRO A 119 -10.72 -20.74 2.78
N GLU A 120 -11.21 -21.79 2.10
CA GLU A 120 -10.41 -22.97 1.69
C GLU A 120 -9.68 -22.83 0.34
N HIS A 121 -9.75 -21.67 -0.33
CA HIS A 121 -9.11 -21.46 -1.63
C HIS A 121 -7.57 -21.49 -1.58
N ALA A 122 -6.92 -21.86 -2.69
CA ALA A 122 -5.46 -21.98 -2.76
C ALA A 122 -4.70 -20.68 -2.40
N ASP A 123 -5.29 -19.52 -2.70
CA ASP A 123 -4.74 -18.19 -2.40
C ASP A 123 -5.25 -17.60 -1.08
N ALA A 124 -5.97 -18.38 -0.27
CA ALA A 124 -6.68 -17.92 0.93
C ALA A 124 -5.79 -17.12 1.87
N ARG A 125 -4.53 -17.54 2.12
CA ARG A 125 -3.64 -16.80 3.02
C ARG A 125 -3.20 -15.44 2.48
N ILE A 126 -3.06 -15.30 1.17
CA ILE A 126 -2.72 -14.02 0.54
C ILE A 126 -3.93 -13.07 0.60
N ILE A 127 -5.13 -13.61 0.35
CA ILE A 127 -6.37 -12.83 0.46
C ILE A 127 -6.62 -12.43 1.92
N GLU A 128 -6.34 -13.33 2.87
CA GLU A 128 -6.39 -13.07 4.31
C GLU A 128 -5.46 -11.91 4.70
N LEU A 129 -4.22 -11.87 4.19
CA LEU A 129 -3.34 -10.71 4.40
C LEU A 129 -3.94 -9.41 3.84
N GLY A 130 -4.60 -9.49 2.69
CA GLY A 130 -5.34 -8.36 2.13
C GLY A 130 -6.51 -7.93 3.02
N HIS A 131 -7.22 -8.88 3.61
CA HIS A 131 -8.32 -8.65 4.55
C HIS A 131 -7.82 -8.00 5.85
N LEU A 132 -6.78 -8.56 6.48
CA LEU A 132 -6.14 -8.00 7.67
C LEU A 132 -5.66 -6.57 7.44
N THR A 133 -4.97 -6.33 6.31
CA THR A 133 -4.55 -4.99 5.91
C THR A 133 -5.74 -4.05 5.78
N THR A 134 -6.85 -4.50 5.20
CA THR A 134 -8.06 -3.69 5.01
C THR A 134 -8.69 -3.33 6.35
N VAL A 135 -8.79 -4.28 7.27
CA VAL A 135 -9.36 -4.06 8.60
C VAL A 135 -8.51 -3.09 9.42
N GLU A 136 -7.18 -3.22 9.35
CA GLU A 136 -6.24 -2.35 10.08
C GLU A 136 -6.34 -0.88 9.63
N HIS A 137 -6.48 -0.64 8.33
CA HIS A 137 -6.63 0.72 7.78
C HIS A 137 -8.01 1.32 7.98
N LEU A 138 -9.04 0.47 7.96
CA LEU A 138 -10.42 0.89 7.90
C LEU A 138 -11.14 0.53 9.19
N THR A 139 -11.97 -0.50 9.10
CA THR A 139 -12.90 -0.94 10.12
C THR A 139 -13.30 -2.37 9.81
N THR A 140 -13.80 -3.10 10.80
CA THR A 140 -14.44 -4.39 10.59
C THR A 140 -15.68 -4.29 9.69
N ALA A 141 -16.27 -3.09 9.57
CA ALA A 141 -17.38 -2.79 8.66
C ALA A 141 -16.89 -2.29 7.27
N TRP A 142 -15.77 -2.81 6.77
CA TRP A 142 -15.11 -2.35 5.53
C TRP A 142 -15.98 -2.45 4.26
N SER A 143 -17.05 -3.23 4.27
CA SER A 143 -18.01 -3.33 3.16
C SER A 143 -19.20 -2.36 3.28
N ASP A 144 -19.36 -1.67 4.42
CA ASP A 144 -20.32 -0.58 4.57
C ASP A 144 -19.73 0.73 4.02
N GLU A 145 -20.42 1.35 3.07
CA GLU A 145 -19.95 2.55 2.39
C GLU A 145 -19.64 3.71 3.35
N THR A 146 -20.54 3.97 4.30
CA THR A 146 -20.40 5.11 5.19
C THR A 146 -19.25 4.87 6.15
N ALA A 147 -19.17 3.67 6.74
CA ALA A 147 -18.11 3.31 7.67
C ALA A 147 -16.73 3.27 6.97
N ALA A 148 -16.65 2.69 5.77
CA ALA A 148 -15.40 2.59 5.02
C ALA A 148 -14.86 3.96 4.59
N LYS A 149 -15.73 4.86 4.09
CA LYS A 149 -15.33 6.23 3.73
C LYS A 149 -14.87 7.03 4.95
N ALA A 150 -15.60 6.95 6.06
CA ALA A 150 -15.21 7.63 7.28
C ALA A 150 -13.85 7.14 7.80
N ALA A 151 -13.61 5.84 7.75
CA ALA A 151 -12.32 5.27 8.17
C ALA A 151 -11.17 5.62 7.22
N TYR A 152 -11.42 5.66 5.91
CA TYR A 152 -10.43 6.11 4.92
C TYR A 152 -9.97 7.56 5.17
N GLU A 153 -10.91 8.47 5.41
CA GLU A 153 -10.57 9.86 5.74
C GLU A 153 -9.84 9.97 7.08
N ALA A 154 -10.31 9.23 8.10
CA ALA A 154 -9.67 9.21 9.41
C ALA A 154 -8.21 8.71 9.33
N HIS A 155 -7.94 7.67 8.54
CA HIS A 155 -6.59 7.18 8.29
C HIS A 155 -5.71 8.24 7.63
N ASN A 156 -6.22 8.91 6.58
CA ASN A 156 -5.47 9.96 5.89
C ASN A 156 -5.13 11.13 6.83
N ASP A 157 -6.11 11.57 7.63
CA ASP A 157 -5.92 12.63 8.62
C ASP A 157 -4.94 12.24 9.72
N GLU A 158 -4.95 10.98 10.15
CA GLU A 158 -3.99 10.48 11.11
C GLU A 158 -2.57 10.53 10.56
N VAL A 159 -2.35 10.04 9.32
CA VAL A 159 -1.04 10.12 8.66
C VAL A 159 -0.56 11.56 8.58
N ARG A 160 -1.43 12.50 8.18
CA ARG A 160 -1.12 13.94 8.14
C ARG A 160 -0.74 14.50 9.52
N SER A 161 -1.37 13.99 10.58
CA SER A 161 -1.17 14.50 11.94
C SER A 161 0.11 14.00 12.60
N LEU A 162 0.53 12.78 12.29
CA LEU A 162 1.62 12.09 12.99
C LEU A 162 2.95 12.11 12.22
N VAL A 163 2.91 12.24 10.89
CA VAL A 163 4.13 12.35 10.08
C VAL A 163 4.61 13.80 10.06
N PRO A 164 5.89 14.08 10.38
CA PRO A 164 6.46 15.42 10.22
C PRO A 164 6.30 15.93 8.78
N ALA A 165 5.88 17.19 8.61
CA ALA A 165 5.57 17.76 7.30
C ALA A 165 6.73 17.71 6.30
N GLU A 166 7.97 17.78 6.79
CA GLU A 166 9.20 17.66 6.01
C GLU A 166 9.44 16.25 5.45
N ARG A 167 8.79 15.22 6.01
CA ARG A 167 8.87 13.83 5.58
C ARG A 167 7.62 13.35 4.84
N LEU A 168 6.52 14.09 4.95
CA LEU A 168 5.24 13.73 4.35
C LEU A 168 5.16 14.15 2.88
N VAL A 169 4.83 13.20 2.02
CA VAL A 169 4.50 13.46 0.61
C VAL A 169 3.09 12.99 0.33
N GLU A 170 2.15 13.93 0.21
CA GLU A 170 0.84 13.63 -0.38
C GLU A 170 0.98 13.52 -1.90
N TRP A 171 0.41 12.45 -2.46
CA TRP A 171 0.55 12.13 -3.87
C TRP A 171 -0.70 11.44 -4.41
N SER A 172 -1.06 11.73 -5.65
CA SER A 172 -2.06 11.01 -6.42
C SER A 172 -1.49 10.63 -7.79
N PRO A 173 -2.07 9.64 -8.49
CA PRO A 173 -1.65 9.30 -9.85
C PRO A 173 -1.65 10.47 -10.84
N ALA A 174 -2.47 11.50 -10.59
CA ALA A 174 -2.54 12.70 -11.44
C ALA A 174 -1.31 13.62 -11.28
N ASP A 175 -0.60 13.53 -10.16
CA ASP A 175 0.58 14.37 -9.89
C ASP A 175 1.83 13.91 -10.65
N GLY A 176 1.86 12.63 -11.08
CA GLY A 176 2.99 12.06 -11.79
C GLY A 176 4.28 12.08 -10.98
N TRP A 177 5.40 12.47 -11.61
CA TRP A 177 6.73 12.45 -11.02
C TRP A 177 6.97 13.55 -9.97
N GLY A 178 6.36 14.72 -10.15
CA GLY A 178 6.81 15.98 -9.53
C GLY A 178 6.96 15.94 -8.01
N PRO A 179 5.91 15.58 -7.23
CA PRO A 179 6.02 15.55 -5.77
C PRO A 179 7.08 14.57 -5.26
N LEU A 180 7.16 13.39 -5.88
CA LEU A 180 8.11 12.34 -5.49
C LEU A 180 9.55 12.77 -5.78
N CYS A 181 9.81 13.34 -6.96
CA CYS A 181 11.15 13.79 -7.36
C CYS A 181 11.66 14.93 -6.49
N ARG A 182 10.79 15.92 -6.19
CA ARG A 182 11.13 17.02 -5.28
C ARG A 182 11.49 16.53 -3.88
N ALA A 183 10.71 15.60 -3.33
CA ALA A 183 10.95 15.10 -1.98
C ALA A 183 12.19 14.20 -1.89
N LEU A 184 12.47 13.42 -2.95
CA LEU A 184 13.64 12.53 -3.03
C LEU A 184 14.92 13.25 -3.47
N ASP A 185 14.83 14.52 -3.86
CA ASP A 185 15.91 15.34 -4.45
C ASP A 185 16.57 14.66 -5.66
N VAL A 186 15.75 14.24 -6.63
CA VAL A 186 16.17 13.58 -7.87
C VAL A 186 15.56 14.26 -9.09
N PRO A 187 16.20 14.20 -10.28
CA PRO A 187 15.62 14.72 -11.51
C PRO A 187 14.36 13.94 -11.93
N GLU A 188 13.40 14.65 -12.53
CA GLU A 188 12.23 14.00 -13.14
C GLU A 188 12.65 13.18 -14.38
N PRO A 189 12.18 11.93 -14.52
CA PRO A 189 12.38 11.14 -15.74
C PRO A 189 11.73 11.78 -16.98
N GLU A 190 12.27 11.51 -18.17
CA GLU A 190 11.67 11.97 -19.43
C GLU A 190 10.44 11.14 -19.82
N GLU A 191 10.37 9.87 -19.38
CA GLU A 191 9.23 9.01 -19.63
C GLU A 191 7.98 9.42 -18.84
N PRO A 192 6.77 9.19 -19.36
CA PRO A 192 5.55 9.45 -18.60
C PRO A 192 5.46 8.57 -17.35
N PHE A 193 4.85 9.11 -16.29
CA PHE A 193 4.62 8.37 -15.07
C PHE A 193 3.80 7.09 -15.34
N PRO A 194 4.18 5.93 -14.77
CA PRO A 194 3.47 4.68 -15.00
C PRO A 194 2.03 4.76 -14.49
N HIS A 195 1.07 4.37 -15.34
CA HIS A 195 -0.34 4.29 -14.96
C HIS A 195 -0.85 2.86 -15.18
N ARG A 196 -1.06 2.11 -14.08
CA ARG A 196 -1.41 0.69 -14.08
C ARG A 196 -2.37 0.33 -12.92
N ASN A 197 -2.92 -0.87 -12.96
CA ASN A 197 -3.88 -1.41 -11.99
C ASN A 197 -5.18 -0.58 -11.92
N THR A 198 -5.62 -0.09 -13.07
CA THR A 198 -6.90 0.60 -13.22
C THR A 198 -8.05 -0.39 -13.02
N THR A 199 -9.23 0.11 -12.63
CA THR A 199 -10.43 -0.74 -12.52
C THR A 199 -10.76 -1.44 -13.85
N ALA A 200 -10.50 -0.78 -14.98
CA ALA A 200 -10.71 -1.35 -16.31
C ALA A 200 -9.79 -2.54 -16.58
N GLU A 201 -8.49 -2.42 -16.27
CA GLU A 201 -7.51 -3.51 -16.41
C GLU A 201 -7.88 -4.72 -15.54
N LEU A 202 -8.26 -4.49 -14.27
CA LEU A 202 -8.64 -5.58 -13.36
C LEU A 202 -9.89 -6.33 -13.83
N ARG A 203 -10.89 -5.63 -14.37
CA ARG A 203 -12.10 -6.27 -14.92
C ARG A 203 -11.77 -7.13 -16.13
N ALA A 204 -10.97 -6.61 -17.05
CA ALA A 204 -10.55 -7.36 -18.23
C ALA A 204 -9.81 -8.65 -17.88
N MET A 205 -9.05 -8.66 -16.78
CA MET A 205 -8.39 -9.88 -16.28
C MET A 205 -9.35 -10.87 -15.61
N ALA A 206 -10.42 -10.40 -14.98
CA ALA A 206 -11.40 -11.25 -14.28
C ALA A 206 -12.45 -11.88 -15.22
N GLU A 207 -12.57 -11.38 -16.45
CA GLU A 207 -13.45 -11.91 -17.50
C GLU A 207 -12.79 -12.98 -18.39
N LEU A 208 -11.49 -13.28 -18.16
CA LEU A 208 -10.70 -14.33 -18.81
C LEU A 208 -10.56 -15.57 -17.92
#